data_AF-A0A1D9H3V4-F1
#
_entry.id   AF-A0A1D9H3V4-F1
#
_cell.length_a   1.000
_cell.length_b   1.000
_cell.length_c   1.000
_cell.angle_alpha   90.00
_cell.angle_beta   90.00
_cell.angle_gamma   90.00
#
_symmetry.space_group_name_H-M   'P 1'
#
loop_
_entity.id
_entity.type
_entity.pdbx_description
1 polymer ?
#
loop_
_entity_poly.entity_id
_entity_poly.type
_entity_poly.pdbx_seq_one_letter_code
_entity_poly.pdbx_strand_id
1 'polypeptide(L)'
;MPNSEEWEVQHLTSTGWVAGSYRHIPWLEVEVDAPQSGVLTVRRHITAIYAGPSRITEDRTPHTEDIGLIESLLAQFGNPTFSI
;
A
#
# COMPACT_ATOMS: atom_id res chain seq x y z
N MET A 1 4.04 -11.01 23.90
CA MET A 1 2.82 -11.47 23.20
C MET A 1 3.01 -11.18 21.73
N PRO A 2 2.67 -12.09 20.81
CA PRO A 2 2.85 -11.82 19.38
C PRO A 2 1.89 -10.71 18.95
N ASN A 3 2.43 -9.70 18.29
CA ASN A 3 1.64 -8.71 17.56
C ASN A 3 1.26 -9.34 16.22
N SER A 4 0.01 -9.16 15.78
CA SER A 4 -0.37 -9.44 14.41
C SER A 4 0.01 -8.24 13.56
N GLU A 5 0.88 -8.45 12.57
CA GLU A 5 1.35 -7.42 11.65
C GLU A 5 1.01 -7.83 10.22
N GLU A 6 0.13 -7.06 9.59
CA GLU A 6 -0.34 -7.27 8.23
C GLU A 6 -0.15 -6.00 7.41
N TRP A 7 0.33 -6.12 6.18
CA TRP A 7 0.53 -4.96 5.33
C TRP A 7 0.28 -5.30 3.86
N GLU A 8 -0.09 -4.28 3.10
CA GLU A 8 -0.30 -4.36 1.67
C GLU A 8 0.33 -3.15 1.00
N VAL A 9 0.83 -3.37 -0.22
CA VAL A 9 1.38 -2.32 -1.08
C VAL A 9 0.51 -2.19 -2.32
N GLN A 10 0.26 -0.94 -2.72
CA GLN A 10 -0.42 -0.57 -3.94
C GLN A 10 0.43 0.44 -4.70
N HIS A 11 0.60 0.24 -6.00
CA HIS A 11 1.35 1.13 -6.88
C HIS A 11 0.40 1.86 -7.82
N LEU A 12 0.40 3.19 -7.77
CA LEU A 12 -0.29 4.02 -8.74
C LEU A 12 0.57 4.09 -10.01
N THR A 13 -0.04 3.76 -11.14
CA THR A 13 0.54 3.86 -12.48
C THR A 13 -0.33 4.77 -13.35
N SER A 14 0.13 5.11 -14.55
CA SER A 14 -0.68 5.86 -15.52
C SER A 14 -1.97 5.14 -15.94
N THR A 15 -2.05 3.82 -15.72
CA THR A 15 -3.21 2.99 -16.04
C THR A 15 -4.10 2.68 -14.84
N GLY A 16 -3.72 3.10 -13.63
CA GLY A 16 -4.45 2.85 -12.39
C GLY A 16 -3.62 2.16 -11.31
N TRP A 17 -4.31 1.63 -10.30
CA TRP A 17 -3.71 0.95 -9.15
C TRP A 17 -3.33 -0.49 -9.48
N VAL A 18 -2.11 -0.88 -9.10
CA VAL A 18 -1.55 -2.21 -9.28
C VAL A 18 -1.12 -2.75 -7.90
N ALA A 19 -1.63 -3.94 -7.55
CA ALA A 19 -1.28 -4.59 -6.31
C ALA A 19 0.21 -4.98 -6.30
N GLY A 20 0.89 -4.64 -5.21
CA GLY A 20 2.27 -5.00 -4.96
C GLY A 20 2.39 -6.12 -3.93
N SER A 21 3.54 -6.15 -3.26
CA SER A 21 3.81 -7.09 -2.17
C SER A 21 2.79 -6.94 -1.04
N TYR A 22 2.54 -8.04 -0.33
CA TYR A 22 1.69 -8.03 0.85
C TYR A 22 2.07 -9.11 1.85
N ARG A 23 1.60 -8.95 3.08
CA ARG A 23 1.70 -9.94 4.15
C ARG A 23 0.39 -9.97 4.94
N HIS A 24 -0.24 -11.14 4.96
CA HIS A 24 -1.41 -11.46 5.79
C HIS A 24 -1.08 -12.60 6.72
N ILE A 25 -1.45 -12.50 8.00
CA ILE A 25 -1.20 -13.58 8.96
C ILE A 25 -2.36 -14.57 8.90
N PRO A 26 -2.12 -15.90 8.87
CA PRO A 26 -0.87 -16.61 9.14
C PRO A 26 -0.04 -16.99 7.90
N TRP A 27 -0.33 -16.40 6.75
CA TRP A 27 0.30 -16.76 5.48
C TRP A 27 1.71 -16.16 5.32
N LEU A 28 2.45 -16.71 4.37
CA LEU A 28 3.74 -16.17 3.98
C LEU A 28 3.57 -14.83 3.26
N GLU A 29 4.61 -14.01 3.39
CA GLU A 29 4.74 -12.79 2.60
C GLU A 29 4.80 -13.12 1.12
N VAL A 30 4.10 -12.31 0.33
CA VAL A 30 4.13 -12.36 -1.13
C VAL A 30 4.90 -11.15 -1.60
N GLU A 31 6.02 -11.40 -2.27
CA GLU A 31 6.83 -10.37 -2.90
C GLU A 31 6.43 -10.22 -4.37
N VAL A 32 6.11 -8.99 -4.77
CA VAL A 32 5.81 -8.60 -6.14
C VAL A 32 6.69 -7.41 -6.50
N ASP A 33 7.41 -7.50 -7.62
CA ASP A 33 8.22 -6.39 -8.10
C ASP A 33 7.36 -5.16 -8.39
N ALA A 34 7.83 -4.00 -7.93
CA ALA A 34 7.17 -2.74 -8.23
C ALA A 34 7.21 -2.48 -9.74
N PRO A 35 6.10 -2.02 -10.35
CA PRO A 35 6.10 -1.67 -11.77
C PRO A 35 7.03 -0.49 -12.02
N GLN A 36 7.88 -0.57 -13.05
CA GLN A 36 8.78 0.53 -13.44
C GLN A 36 8.03 1.83 -13.77
N SER A 37 6.77 1.74 -14.18
CA SER A 37 5.88 2.88 -14.47
C SER A 37 5.11 3.40 -13.24
N GLY A 38 5.42 2.89 -12.04
CA GLY A 38 4.82 3.35 -10.80
C GLY A 38 5.21 4.80 -10.48
N VAL A 39 4.21 5.67 -10.35
CA VAL A 39 4.40 7.09 -10.00
C VAL A 39 4.30 7.34 -8.50
N LEU A 40 3.55 6.50 -7.78
CA LEU A 40 3.35 6.59 -6.34
C LEU A 40 3.17 5.18 -5.77
N THR A 41 3.89 4.86 -4.72
CA THR A 41 3.67 3.63 -3.94
C THR A 41 3.00 3.98 -2.64
N VAL A 42 1.92 3.28 -2.29
CA VAL A 42 1.23 3.42 -1.01
C VAL A 42 1.30 2.09 -0.28
N ARG A 43 1.81 2.12 0.94
CA ARG A 43 1.87 0.95 1.82
C ARG A 43 0.97 1.17 3.02
N ARG A 44 -0.02 0.30 3.21
CA ARG A 44 -0.84 0.27 4.42
C ARG A 44 -0.33 -0.83 5.34
N HIS A 45 -0.15 -0.51 6.62
CA HIS A 45 0.31 -1.43 7.65
C HIS A 45 -0.66 -1.40 8.83
N ILE A 46 -1.13 -2.58 9.23
CA ILE A 46 -1.96 -2.82 10.40
C ILE A 46 -1.17 -3.60 11.42
N THR A 47 -1.09 -3.07 12.64
CA THR A 47 -0.54 -3.76 13.80
C THR A 47 -1.64 -3.93 14.82
N ALA A 48 -1.90 -5.17 15.24
CA ALA A 48 -2.88 -5.49 16.28
C ALA A 48 -2.23 -6.27 17.42
N ILE A 49 -2.64 -5.95 18.65
CA ILE A 49 -2.21 -6.64 19.86
C ILE A 49 -3.38 -7.47 20.37
N TYR A 50 -3.13 -8.73 20.74
CA TYR A 50 -4.17 -9.58 21.34
C TYR A 50 -4.76 -8.92 22.60
N ALA A 51 -6.10 -8.76 22.63
CA ALA A 51 -6.83 -8.04 23.67
C ALA A 51 -6.37 -6.58 23.87
N GLY A 52 -5.78 -5.96 22.83
CA GLY A 52 -5.25 -4.61 22.86
C GLY A 52 -5.69 -3.77 21.65
N PRO A 53 -5.18 -2.53 21.54
CA PRO A 53 -5.52 -1.64 20.43
C PRO A 53 -4.92 -2.12 19.10
N SER A 54 -5.62 -1.83 18.01
CA SER A 54 -5.10 -1.90 16.65
C SER A 54 -4.64 -0.53 16.18
N ARG A 55 -3.60 -0.49 15.34
CA ARG A 55 -3.10 0.72 14.70
C ARG A 55 -2.99 0.50 13.20
N ILE A 56 -3.51 1.44 12.43
CA ILE A 56 -3.36 1.50 10.97
C ILE A 56 -2.42 2.66 10.65
N THR A 57 -1.40 2.41 9.84
CA THR A 57 -0.47 3.43 9.34
C THR A 57 -0.39 3.32 7.83
N GLU A 58 -0.44 4.45 7.14
CA GLU A 58 -0.26 4.52 5.69
C GLU A 58 0.98 5.35 5.36
N ASP A 59 1.88 4.74 4.61
CA ASP A 59 3.06 5.40 4.06
C ASP A 59 2.88 5.63 2.56
N ARG A 60 3.23 6.82 2.09
CA ARG A 60 3.12 7.22 0.68
C ARG A 60 4.49 7.63 0.20
N THR A 61 5.05 6.84 -0.71
CA THR A 61 6.37 7.07 -1.31
C THR A 61 6.18 7.48 -2.78
N PRO A 62 6.30 8.78 -3.14
CA PRO A 62 6.26 9.22 -4.52
C PRO A 62 7.54 8.82 -5.26
N HIS A 63 7.39 8.43 -6.53
CA HIS A 63 8.50 8.06 -7.42
C HIS A 63 8.70 9.05 -8.58
N THR A 64 7.92 10.14 -8.60
CA THR A 64 8.04 11.25 -9.55
C THR A 64 8.02 12.58 -8.78
N GLU A 65 8.72 13.57 -9.32
CA GLU A 65 8.69 14.95 -8.83
C GLU A 65 7.47 15.73 -9.35
N ASP A 66 6.78 15.19 -10.37
CA ASP A 66 5.57 15.78 -10.91
C ASP A 66 4.36 15.48 -10.00
N ILE A 67 4.17 16.34 -9.02
CA ILE A 67 3.04 16.27 -8.07
C ILE A 67 1.70 16.44 -8.81
N GLY A 68 1.65 17.25 -9.87
CA GLY A 68 0.44 17.48 -10.66
C GLY A 68 -0.03 16.22 -11.38
N LEU A 69 0.91 15.40 -11.85
CA LEU A 69 0.62 14.07 -12.40
C LEU A 69 0.03 13.14 -11.33
N ILE A 70 0.63 13.10 -10.13
CA ILE A 70 0.12 12.26 -9.03
C ILE A 70 -1.30 12.70 -8.65
N GLU A 71 -1.56 13.99 -8.46
CA GLU A 71 -2.88 14.51 -8.11
C GLU A 71 -3.92 14.23 -9.20
N SER A 72 -3.54 14.38 -10.47
CA SER A 72 -4.43 14.07 -11.60
C SER A 72 -4.82 12.59 -11.64
N LEU A 73 -3.84 11.69 -11.41
CA LEU A 73 -4.08 10.26 -11.37
C LEU A 73 -4.89 9.86 -10.13
N LEU A 74 -4.67 10.48 -8.98
CA LEU A 74 -5.48 10.28 -7.78
C LEU A 74 -6.92 10.80 -7.96
N ALA A 75 -7.11 11.91 -8.68
CA ALA A 75 -8.45 12.41 -9.02
C ALA A 75 -9.17 11.47 -9.99
N GLN A 76 -8.43 10.84 -10.92
CA GLN A 76 -8.98 9.91 -11.91
C GLN A 76 -9.30 8.53 -11.32
N PHE A 77 -8.37 7.93 -10.57
CA PHE A 77 -8.46 6.55 -10.09
C PHE A 77 -8.84 6.45 -8.61
N GLY A 78 -8.90 7.57 -7.89
CA GLY A 78 -9.22 7.60 -6.47
C GLY A 78 -8.08 7.11 -5.57
N ASN A 79 -8.42 6.87 -4.30
CA ASN A 79 -7.50 6.31 -3.31
C ASN A 79 -7.28 4.81 -3.53
N PRO A 80 -6.12 4.26 -3.10
CA PRO A 80 -5.89 2.82 -3.17
C PRO A 80 -6.87 2.07 -2.28
N THR A 81 -7.28 0.90 -2.72
CA THR A 81 -8.10 -0.02 -1.92
C THR A 81 -7.22 -1.14 -1.40
N PHE A 82 -7.29 -1.40 -0.11
CA PHE A 82 -6.57 -2.47 0.57
C PHE A 82 -7.57 -3.47 1.13
N SER A 83 -7.17 -4.74 1.25
CA SER A 83 -8.01 -5.83 1.76
C SER A 83 -7.79 -6.11 3.26
N ILE A 84 -6.78 -5.47 3.87
CA ILE A 84 -6.50 -5.39 5.31
C ILE A 84 -7.33 -4.35 6.06
#